data_AF-A0A7C5C7I3-F1
#
_entry.id   AF-A0A7C5C7I3-F1
#
_cell.length_a   1.000
_cell.length_b   1.000
_cell.length_c   1.000
_cell.angle_alpha   90.00
_cell.angle_beta   90.00
_cell.angle_gamma   90.00
#
_symmetry.space_group_name_H-M   'P 1'
#
loop_
_entity.id
_entity.type
_entity.pdbx_description
1 polymer ?
#
loop_
_entity_poly.entity_id
_entity_poly.type
_entity_poly.pdbx_seq_one_letter_code
_entity_poly.pdbx_strand_id
1 'polypeptide(L)'
;MNQRILLATPPFTQLNTPYPATAYLKGFLNSKGATAYQADLGIEVMLELFSKQGLTQLFERLEGFTGEVSENIQRIFHLQEYYLQTIDAVMSFLQHEHDTLAYQICERNFLPEAGRFAQLTDLEWAFGTLGIRYKARHLATLYLEDLADLIKETIDPHFGFSRYAEKLGVAIVSFDGMYEALKSPNSLVFEIQ
;
A
#
# COMPACT_ATOMS: atom_id res chain seq x y z
N MET A 1 -28.35 28.48 2.70
CA MET A 1 -26.90 28.18 2.75
C MET A 1 -26.70 26.83 2.09
N ASN A 2 -25.91 26.74 1.02
CA ASN A 2 -25.63 25.45 0.38
C ASN A 2 -24.53 24.75 1.19
N GLN A 3 -24.93 23.91 2.15
CA GLN A 3 -23.97 23.17 2.97
C GLN A 3 -23.20 22.18 2.08
N ARG A 4 -21.86 22.25 2.15
CA ARG A 4 -20.97 21.28 1.52
C ARG A 4 -20.61 20.22 2.54
N ILE A 5 -20.79 18.95 2.19
CA ILE A 5 -20.57 17.80 3.07
C ILE A 5 -19.36 17.03 2.57
N LEU A 6 -18.43 16.66 3.45
CA LEU A 6 -17.32 15.75 3.16
C LEU A 6 -17.55 14.44 3.93
N LEU A 7 -17.48 13.32 3.21
CA LEU A 7 -17.56 11.98 3.77
C LEU A 7 -16.16 11.34 3.67
N ALA A 8 -15.49 11.14 4.80
CA ALA A 8 -14.15 10.58 4.82
C ALA A 8 -14.17 9.12 5.28
N THR A 9 -13.52 8.24 4.52
CA THR A 9 -13.07 6.95 5.05
C THR A 9 -11.77 7.23 5.84
N PRO A 10 -11.69 6.87 7.13
CA PRO A 10 -10.47 7.07 7.90
C PRO A 10 -9.33 6.21 7.34
N PRO A 11 -8.06 6.60 7.57
CA PRO A 11 -6.93 5.80 7.12
C PRO A 11 -6.88 4.44 7.83
N PHE A 12 -6.11 3.51 7.27
CA PHE A 12 -5.84 2.18 7.86
C PHE A 12 -7.05 1.25 8.00
N THR A 13 -8.13 1.52 7.28
CA THR A 13 -9.15 0.51 6.96
C THR A 13 -8.55 -0.55 6.00
N GLN A 14 -9.14 -1.75 5.92
CA GLN A 14 -8.59 -2.82 5.08
C GLN A 14 -8.61 -2.41 3.60
N LEU A 15 -7.47 -2.14 2.98
CA LEU A 15 -7.40 -1.61 1.60
C LEU A 15 -8.02 -2.56 0.56
N ASN A 16 -7.99 -3.86 0.86
CA ASN A 16 -8.56 -4.89 0.00
C ASN A 16 -10.08 -5.05 0.16
N THR A 17 -10.71 -4.32 1.09
CA THR A 17 -12.14 -4.37 1.34
C THR A 17 -12.79 -3.08 0.81
N PRO A 18 -13.76 -3.14 -0.10
CA PRO A 18 -14.46 -1.95 -0.54
C PRO A 18 -15.32 -1.39 0.61
N TYR A 19 -15.20 -0.08 0.87
CA TYR A 19 -16.04 0.66 1.82
C TYR A 19 -17.02 1.60 1.10
N PRO A 20 -18.10 1.07 0.49
CA PRO A 20 -18.97 1.85 -0.39
C PRO A 20 -19.89 2.83 0.36
N ALA A 21 -19.88 2.84 1.69
CA ALA A 21 -20.81 3.63 2.51
C ALA A 21 -20.73 5.13 2.18
N THR A 22 -19.52 5.68 2.07
CA THR A 22 -19.28 7.09 1.72
C THR A 22 -19.75 7.40 0.29
N ALA A 23 -19.50 6.49 -0.66
CA ALA A 23 -19.97 6.62 -2.03
C ALA A 23 -21.50 6.60 -2.15
N TYR A 24 -22.17 5.69 -1.43
CA TYR A 24 -23.63 5.61 -1.40
C TYR A 24 -24.27 6.82 -0.73
N LEU A 25 -23.71 7.26 0.42
CA LEU A 25 -24.18 8.47 1.10
C LEU A 25 -23.99 9.72 0.24
N LYS A 26 -22.86 9.84 -0.46
CA LYS A 26 -22.63 10.92 -1.44
C LYS A 26 -23.72 10.92 -2.52
N GLY A 27 -24.00 9.75 -3.12
CA GLY A 27 -25.05 9.59 -4.12
C GLY A 27 -26.42 10.01 -3.60
N PHE A 28 -26.79 9.56 -2.39
CA PHE A 28 -28.05 9.92 -1.74
C PHE A 28 -28.15 11.42 -1.45
N LEU A 29 -27.13 12.03 -0.83
CA LEU A 29 -27.13 13.46 -0.49
C LEU A 29 -27.21 14.34 -1.73
N ASN A 30 -26.45 14.01 -2.78
CA ASN A 30 -26.51 14.70 -4.06
C ASN A 30 -27.91 14.58 -4.68
N SER A 31 -28.58 13.43 -4.56
CA SER A 31 -29.98 13.25 -5.02
C SER A 31 -31.00 14.12 -4.27
N LYS A 32 -30.64 14.60 -3.07
CA LYS A 32 -31.45 15.52 -2.25
C LYS A 32 -31.07 17.00 -2.45
N GLY A 33 -30.17 17.30 -3.39
CA GLY A 33 -29.70 18.66 -3.66
C GLY A 33 -28.64 19.17 -2.68
N ALA A 34 -28.13 18.32 -1.79
CA ALA A 34 -27.01 18.65 -0.90
C ALA A 34 -25.68 18.27 -1.58
N THR A 35 -24.77 19.22 -1.75
CA THR A 35 -23.48 18.96 -2.38
C THR A 35 -22.58 18.15 -1.44
N ALA A 36 -22.30 16.89 -1.81
CA ALA A 36 -21.46 15.98 -1.05
C ALA A 36 -20.21 15.54 -1.84
N TYR A 37 -19.09 15.44 -1.12
CA TYR A 37 -17.80 14.93 -1.56
C TYR A 37 -17.41 13.69 -0.76
N GLN A 38 -16.50 12.89 -1.28
CA GLN A 38 -15.90 11.78 -0.55
C GLN A 38 -14.37 11.87 -0.62
N ALA A 39 -13.70 11.39 0.41
CA ALA A 39 -12.25 11.19 0.45
C ALA A 39 -11.98 9.82 1.09
N ASP A 40 -10.95 9.12 0.62
CA ASP A 40 -10.50 7.86 1.21
C ASP A 40 -9.05 8.01 1.62
N LEU A 41 -8.85 8.34 2.90
CA LEU A 41 -7.53 8.66 3.43
C LEU A 41 -6.62 7.43 3.45
N GLY A 42 -7.18 6.22 3.47
CA GLY A 42 -6.39 4.99 3.39
C GLY A 42 -5.78 4.80 2.00
N ILE A 43 -6.59 4.99 0.96
CA ILE A 43 -6.11 4.94 -0.43
C ILE A 43 -5.14 6.09 -0.71
N GLU A 44 -5.46 7.31 -0.29
CA GLU A 44 -4.63 8.50 -0.52
C GLU A 44 -3.21 8.33 0.08
N VAL A 45 -3.11 7.91 1.35
CA VAL A 45 -1.81 7.63 1.99
C VAL A 45 -1.03 6.56 1.25
N MET A 46 -1.69 5.50 0.78
CA MET A 46 -1.02 4.42 0.06
C MET A 46 -0.54 4.87 -1.32
N LEU A 47 -1.33 5.67 -2.04
CA LEU A 47 -0.91 6.22 -3.32
C LEU A 47 0.28 7.18 -3.17
N GLU A 48 0.32 7.97 -2.10
CA GLU A 48 1.44 8.86 -1.81
C GLU A 48 2.70 8.08 -1.40
N LEU A 49 2.56 7.14 -0.46
CA LEU A 49 3.64 6.27 0.00
C LEU A 49 4.24 5.44 -1.14
N PHE A 50 3.38 4.82 -1.96
CA PHE A 50 3.77 4.03 -3.12
C PHE A 50 3.83 4.88 -4.39
N SER A 51 4.40 6.07 -4.29
CA SER A 51 4.80 6.88 -5.45
C SER A 51 6.32 6.96 -5.51
N LYS A 52 6.87 7.39 -6.64
CA LYS A 52 8.30 7.68 -6.72
C LYS A 52 8.75 8.67 -5.64
N GLN A 53 7.95 9.70 -5.38
CA GLN A 53 8.25 10.69 -4.35
C GLN A 53 8.25 10.05 -2.94
N GLY A 54 7.21 9.28 -2.61
CA GLY A 54 7.09 8.61 -1.32
C GLY A 54 8.21 7.59 -1.08
N LEU A 55 8.55 6.80 -2.10
CA LEU A 55 9.67 5.87 -2.02
C LEU A 55 11.01 6.58 -1.91
N THR A 56 11.23 7.70 -2.61
CA THR A 56 12.46 8.48 -2.45
C THR A 56 12.62 8.92 -1.00
N GLN A 57 11.57 9.51 -0.40
CA GLN A 57 11.59 9.94 1.00
C GLN A 57 11.83 8.77 1.96
N LEU A 58 11.20 7.62 1.68
CA LEU A 58 11.42 6.39 2.45
C LEU A 58 12.89 5.97 2.42
N PHE A 59 13.49 5.87 1.23
CA PHE A 59 14.89 5.45 1.11
C PHE A 59 15.88 6.47 1.70
N GLU A 60 15.65 7.78 1.49
CA GLU A 60 16.45 8.85 2.12
C GLU A 60 16.43 8.74 3.65
N ARG A 61 15.27 8.42 4.25
CA ARG A 61 15.16 8.20 5.70
C ARG A 61 16.00 7.00 6.17
N LEU A 62 16.17 6.01 5.31
CA LEU A 62 16.86 4.75 5.60
C LEU A 62 18.37 4.81 5.34
N GLU A 63 18.89 5.84 4.66
CA GLU A 63 20.35 6.01 4.45
C GLU A 63 21.15 6.04 5.76
N GLY A 64 20.53 6.50 6.85
CA GLY A 64 21.11 6.53 8.19
C GLY A 64 20.69 5.36 9.10
N PHE A 65 19.99 4.35 8.58
CA PHE A 65 19.51 3.23 9.36
C PHE A 65 20.69 2.38 9.85
N THR A 66 20.81 2.20 11.17
CA THR A 66 21.93 1.49 11.82
C THR A 66 21.51 0.16 12.46
N GLY A 67 20.24 -0.23 12.33
CA GLY A 67 19.75 -1.50 12.83
C GLY A 67 20.22 -2.68 11.96
N GLU A 68 20.21 -3.88 12.54
CA GLU A 68 20.37 -5.11 11.76
C GLU A 68 19.12 -5.34 10.91
N VAL A 69 19.33 -5.59 9.62
CA VAL A 69 18.29 -5.95 8.67
C VAL A 69 18.54 -7.33 8.08
N SER A 70 17.47 -8.03 7.74
CA SER A 70 17.48 -9.32 7.09
C SER A 70 18.13 -9.24 5.70
N GLU A 71 18.63 -10.38 5.21
CA GLU A 71 19.21 -10.48 3.86
C GLU A 71 18.24 -10.00 2.77
N ASN A 72 16.93 -10.22 2.97
CA ASN A 72 15.91 -9.76 2.05
C ASN A 72 15.87 -8.22 1.96
N ILE A 73 15.91 -7.54 3.10
CA ILE A 73 15.89 -6.07 3.12
C ILE A 73 17.18 -5.50 2.56
N GLN A 74 18.33 -6.13 2.81
CA GLN A 74 19.59 -5.75 2.16
C GLN A 74 19.48 -5.85 0.64
N ARG A 75 18.85 -6.91 0.11
CA ARG A 75 18.59 -7.03 -1.33
C ARG A 75 17.70 -5.90 -1.84
N ILE A 76 16.64 -5.53 -1.10
CA ILE A 76 15.75 -4.43 -1.49
C ILE A 76 16.51 -3.11 -1.55
N PHE A 77 17.42 -2.82 -0.61
CA PHE A 77 18.28 -1.63 -0.68
C PHE A 77 19.14 -1.60 -1.95
N HIS A 78 19.73 -2.73 -2.35
CA HIS A 78 20.48 -2.81 -3.61
C HIS A 78 19.61 -2.59 -4.86
N LEU A 79 18.31 -2.85 -4.75
CA LEU A 79 17.33 -2.70 -5.82
C LEU A 79 16.62 -1.33 -5.80
N GLN A 80 16.96 -0.43 -4.86
CA GLN A 80 16.29 0.86 -4.65
C GLN A 80 16.05 1.63 -5.95
N GLU A 81 17.08 1.82 -6.77
CA GLU A 81 16.95 2.57 -8.04
C GLU A 81 15.92 1.95 -8.98
N TYR A 82 15.83 0.62 -9.02
CA TYR A 82 14.82 -0.07 -9.84
C TYR A 82 13.41 0.10 -9.27
N TYR A 83 13.24 0.10 -7.94
CA TYR A 83 11.95 0.40 -7.33
C TYR A 83 11.51 1.84 -7.66
N LEU A 84 12.40 2.82 -7.51
CA LEU A 84 12.13 4.23 -7.84
C LEU A 84 11.80 4.47 -9.32
N GLN A 85 12.36 3.66 -10.22
CA GLN A 85 12.09 3.76 -11.66
C GLN A 85 10.76 3.11 -12.08
N THR A 86 10.25 2.15 -11.31
CA THR A 86 9.13 1.28 -11.73
C THR A 86 7.82 1.58 -10.99
N ILE A 87 7.88 2.13 -9.77
CA ILE A 87 6.73 2.26 -8.88
C ILE A 87 5.53 2.97 -9.49
N ASP A 88 5.73 4.14 -10.14
CA ASP A 88 4.62 4.91 -10.70
C ASP A 88 3.90 4.14 -11.82
N ALA A 89 4.66 3.41 -12.65
CA ALA A 89 4.09 2.58 -13.70
C ALA A 89 3.31 1.39 -13.13
N VAL A 90 3.83 0.77 -12.06
CA VAL A 90 3.14 -0.32 -11.35
C VAL A 90 1.84 0.18 -10.73
N MET A 91 1.85 1.34 -10.07
CA MET A 91 0.63 1.92 -9.49
C MET A 91 -0.38 2.33 -10.54
N SER A 92 0.05 2.91 -11.66
CA SER A 92 -0.82 3.22 -12.80
C SER A 92 -1.46 1.95 -13.40
N PHE A 93 -0.69 0.86 -13.52
CA PHE A 93 -1.22 -0.44 -13.93
C PHE A 93 -2.27 -1.00 -12.95
N LEU A 94 -2.01 -0.95 -11.64
CA LEU A 94 -2.94 -1.42 -10.61
C LEU A 94 -4.24 -0.60 -10.56
N GLN A 95 -4.18 0.67 -10.98
CA GLN A 95 -5.33 1.58 -11.10
C GLN A 95 -6.06 1.49 -12.44
N HIS A 96 -5.69 0.53 -13.32
CA HIS A 96 -6.29 0.34 -14.65
C HIS A 96 -6.03 1.47 -15.66
N GLU A 97 -5.00 2.28 -15.43
CA GLU A 97 -4.63 3.38 -16.32
C GLU A 97 -3.60 2.94 -17.39
N HIS A 98 -2.80 1.90 -17.09
CA HIS A 98 -1.76 1.40 -18.00
C HIS A 98 -1.80 -0.13 -18.17
N ASP A 99 -2.94 -0.66 -18.63
CA ASP A 99 -3.20 -2.10 -18.79
C ASP A 99 -2.17 -2.84 -19.69
N THR A 100 -1.52 -2.15 -20.63
CA THR A 100 -0.51 -2.72 -21.53
C THR A 100 0.78 -3.14 -20.82
N LEU A 101 1.05 -2.61 -19.63
CA LEU A 101 2.21 -2.98 -18.81
C LEU A 101 2.19 -4.47 -18.41
N ALA A 102 1.02 -5.11 -18.46
CA ALA A 102 0.86 -6.53 -18.12
C ALA A 102 1.84 -7.45 -18.87
N TYR A 103 2.14 -7.15 -20.14
CA TYR A 103 3.09 -7.94 -20.94
C TYR A 103 4.51 -7.84 -20.38
N GLN A 104 4.99 -6.62 -20.13
CA GLN A 104 6.34 -6.37 -19.62
C GLN A 104 6.53 -6.92 -18.20
N ILE A 105 5.50 -6.81 -17.35
CA ILE A 105 5.51 -7.42 -16.01
C ILE A 105 5.63 -8.95 -16.12
N CYS A 106 4.87 -9.57 -17.03
CA CYS A 106 4.87 -11.03 -17.18
C CYS A 106 6.16 -11.58 -17.79
N GLU A 107 6.94 -10.77 -18.51
CA GLU A 107 8.28 -11.12 -19.00
C GLU A 107 9.35 -11.16 -17.89
N ARG A 108 9.03 -10.68 -16.68
CA ARG A 108 9.90 -10.70 -15.49
C ARG A 108 11.24 -9.96 -15.63
N ASN A 109 11.37 -9.09 -16.63
CA ASN A 109 12.54 -8.23 -16.82
C ASN A 109 12.25 -6.76 -16.46
N PHE A 110 11.03 -6.45 -16.04
CA PHE A 110 10.60 -5.10 -15.71
C PHE A 110 10.67 -4.79 -14.22
N LEU A 111 10.15 -5.68 -13.37
CA LEU A 111 10.07 -5.45 -11.91
C LEU A 111 11.38 -5.84 -11.24
N PRO A 112 11.89 -5.06 -10.26
CA PRO A 112 12.79 -5.62 -9.26
C PRO A 112 12.07 -6.68 -8.44
N GLU A 113 12.76 -7.77 -8.15
CA GLU A 113 12.20 -8.93 -7.46
C GLU A 113 13.06 -9.27 -6.23
N ALA A 114 12.48 -9.25 -5.03
CA ALA A 114 13.12 -9.69 -3.80
C ALA A 114 12.44 -10.96 -3.23
N GLY A 115 12.43 -11.11 -1.91
CA GLY A 115 12.08 -12.36 -1.22
C GLY A 115 10.68 -12.88 -1.53
N ARG A 116 9.71 -12.00 -1.84
CA ARG A 116 8.34 -12.40 -2.20
C ARG A 116 8.27 -13.21 -3.50
N PHE A 117 9.26 -13.05 -4.37
CA PHE A 117 9.32 -13.76 -5.66
C PHE A 117 9.92 -15.17 -5.56
N ALA A 118 10.51 -15.55 -4.43
CA ALA A 118 11.13 -16.87 -4.24
C ALA A 118 10.10 -18.02 -4.28
N GLN A 119 8.83 -17.74 -3.98
CA GLN A 119 7.74 -18.73 -3.93
C GLN A 119 7.06 -18.97 -5.29
N LEU A 120 7.55 -18.36 -6.38
CA LEU A 120 6.88 -18.35 -7.69
C LEU A 120 7.06 -19.62 -8.52
N THR A 121 7.51 -20.72 -7.93
CA THR A 121 7.99 -21.92 -8.65
C THR A 121 6.92 -22.61 -9.52
N ASP A 122 5.64 -22.23 -9.43
CA ASP A 122 4.53 -22.87 -10.15
C ASP A 122 3.52 -21.91 -10.82
N LEU A 123 3.97 -20.70 -11.18
CA LEU A 123 3.09 -19.68 -11.81
C LEU A 123 2.47 -20.11 -13.15
N GLU A 124 3.19 -20.89 -13.97
CA GLU A 124 2.72 -21.24 -15.31
C GLU A 124 1.51 -22.19 -15.27
N TRP A 125 1.46 -23.09 -14.29
CA TRP A 125 0.32 -23.99 -14.09
C TRP A 125 -0.90 -23.24 -13.53
N ALA A 126 -0.69 -22.28 -12.61
CA ALA A 126 -1.77 -21.57 -11.93
C ALA A 126 -2.46 -20.49 -12.78
N PHE A 127 -1.74 -19.82 -13.69
CA PHE A 127 -2.27 -18.67 -14.45
C PHE A 127 -2.65 -18.98 -15.91
N GLY A 128 -2.43 -20.21 -16.39
CA GLY A 128 -2.68 -20.59 -17.78
C GLY A 128 -4.11 -20.28 -18.27
N THR A 129 -5.12 -20.42 -17.41
CA THR A 129 -6.53 -20.11 -17.73
C THR A 129 -6.99 -18.72 -17.29
N LEU A 130 -6.31 -18.09 -16.34
CA LEU A 130 -6.68 -16.78 -15.78
C LEU A 130 -6.28 -15.63 -16.72
N GLY A 131 -5.21 -15.79 -17.49
CA GLY A 131 -4.77 -14.82 -18.49
C GLY A 131 -3.75 -13.79 -17.95
N ILE A 132 -3.09 -13.12 -18.89
CA ILE A 132 -1.89 -12.30 -18.63
C ILE A 132 -2.09 -11.18 -17.60
N ARG A 133 -3.28 -10.56 -17.58
CA ARG A 133 -3.59 -9.46 -16.65
C ARG A 133 -3.61 -9.91 -15.19
N TYR A 134 -4.15 -11.09 -14.90
CA TYR A 134 -4.18 -11.61 -13.53
C TYR A 134 -2.79 -12.00 -13.05
N LYS A 135 -1.98 -12.61 -13.94
CA LYS A 135 -0.56 -12.90 -13.66
C LYS A 135 0.20 -11.62 -13.35
N ALA A 136 0.04 -10.58 -14.17
CA ALA A 136 0.69 -9.30 -13.96
C ALA A 136 0.25 -8.62 -12.65
N ARG A 137 -1.05 -8.65 -12.33
CA ARG A 137 -1.56 -8.12 -11.04
C ARG A 137 -0.96 -8.87 -9.85
N HIS A 138 -0.86 -10.20 -9.92
CA HIS A 138 -0.23 -10.97 -8.86
C HIS A 138 1.25 -10.63 -8.68
N LEU A 139 2.02 -10.52 -9.77
CA LEU A 139 3.42 -10.10 -9.73
C LEU A 139 3.57 -8.67 -9.17
N ALA A 140 2.69 -7.74 -9.56
CA ALA A 140 2.66 -6.39 -9.00
C ALA A 140 2.31 -6.38 -7.50
N THR A 141 1.44 -7.30 -7.04
CA THR A 141 1.17 -7.47 -5.60
C THR A 141 2.42 -7.93 -4.86
N LEU A 142 3.16 -8.92 -5.36
CA LEU A 142 4.41 -9.38 -4.72
C LEU A 142 5.46 -8.27 -4.67
N TYR A 143 5.55 -7.46 -5.72
CA TYR A 143 6.40 -6.27 -5.76
C TYR A 143 6.05 -5.26 -4.65
N LEU A 144 4.77 -4.98 -4.44
CA LEU A 144 4.33 -4.11 -3.35
C LEU A 144 4.54 -4.76 -1.96
N GLU A 145 4.42 -6.09 -1.86
CA GLU A 145 4.71 -6.83 -0.63
C GLU A 145 6.20 -6.80 -0.25
N ASP A 146 7.13 -6.78 -1.22
CA ASP A 146 8.55 -6.58 -0.93
C ASP A 146 8.76 -5.21 -0.26
N LEU A 147 8.18 -4.15 -0.81
CA LEU A 147 8.24 -2.81 -0.21
C LEU A 147 7.53 -2.74 1.15
N ALA A 148 6.45 -3.50 1.34
CA ALA A 148 5.78 -3.59 2.64
C ALA A 148 6.65 -4.29 3.69
N ASP A 149 7.43 -5.31 3.30
CA ASP A 149 8.39 -5.95 4.20
C ASP A 149 9.51 -4.98 4.60
N LEU A 150 10.00 -4.15 3.66
CA LEU A 150 10.94 -3.07 3.96
C LEU A 150 10.38 -2.12 5.02
N ILE A 151 9.18 -1.59 4.81
CA ILE A 151 8.53 -0.66 5.74
C ILE A 151 8.32 -1.35 7.09
N LYS A 152 7.87 -2.61 7.08
CA LYS A 152 7.63 -3.37 8.32
C LYS A 152 8.88 -3.55 9.16
N GLU A 153 10.00 -3.88 8.53
CA GLU A 153 11.24 -4.19 9.23
C GLU A 153 11.99 -2.93 9.69
N THR A 154 11.85 -1.82 8.96
CA THR A 154 12.69 -0.63 9.17
C THR A 154 11.95 0.58 9.76
N ILE A 155 10.65 0.71 9.53
CA ILE A 155 9.87 1.90 9.90
C ILE A 155 8.76 1.57 10.89
N ASP A 156 7.91 0.59 10.58
CA ASP A 156 6.69 0.33 11.33
C ASP A 156 6.33 -1.17 11.34
N PRO A 157 6.58 -1.90 12.45
CA PRO A 157 6.30 -3.32 12.55
C PRO A 157 4.81 -3.69 12.38
N HIS A 158 3.90 -2.71 12.46
CA HIS A 158 2.46 -2.90 12.29
C HIS A 158 1.98 -2.69 10.85
N PHE A 159 2.86 -2.28 9.93
CA PHE A 159 2.50 -2.05 8.54
C PHE A 159 2.01 -3.33 7.83
N GLY A 160 1.00 -3.18 6.98
CA GLY A 160 0.47 -4.25 6.13
C GLY A 160 -0.79 -3.83 5.38
N PHE A 161 -0.97 -4.35 4.16
CA PHE A 161 -2.08 -3.96 3.28
C PHE A 161 -3.47 -4.39 3.77
N SER A 162 -3.58 -5.55 4.42
CA SER A 162 -4.88 -6.10 4.86
C SER A 162 -5.20 -5.81 6.32
N ARG A 163 -4.19 -5.60 7.16
CA ARG A 163 -4.32 -5.50 8.62
C ARG A 163 -3.24 -4.55 9.13
N TYR A 164 -3.62 -3.31 9.42
CA TYR A 164 -2.76 -2.35 10.09
C TYR A 164 -3.10 -2.34 11.59
N ALA A 165 -2.10 -2.60 12.43
CA ALA A 165 -2.19 -2.51 13.91
C ALA A 165 -3.39 -3.23 14.60
N GLU A 166 -3.99 -4.24 13.97
CA GLU A 166 -5.19 -4.94 14.46
C GLU A 166 -5.06 -5.42 15.91
N LYS A 167 -3.85 -5.77 16.35
CA LYS A 167 -3.57 -6.23 17.73
C LYS A 167 -3.77 -5.14 18.80
N LEU A 168 -3.65 -3.85 18.47
CA LEU A 168 -3.83 -2.76 19.44
C LEU A 168 -5.31 -2.56 19.82
N GLY A 169 -6.24 -2.85 18.91
CA GLY A 169 -7.69 -2.65 19.12
C GLY A 169 -8.43 -3.86 19.72
N VAL A 170 -7.76 -5.01 19.88
CA VAL A 170 -8.42 -6.26 20.34
C VAL A 170 -8.49 -6.37 21.87
N ALA A 171 -7.88 -5.44 22.62
CA ALA A 171 -7.94 -5.42 24.08
C ALA A 171 -9.32 -4.95 24.58
N ILE A 172 -10.30 -5.87 24.63
CA ILE A 172 -11.67 -5.63 25.10
C ILE A 172 -11.72 -5.18 26.59
N VAL A 173 -10.65 -5.42 27.34
CA VAL A 173 -10.63 -5.24 28.80
C VAL A 173 -9.96 -3.93 29.26
N SER A 174 -9.10 -3.30 28.42
CA SER A 174 -8.45 -2.04 28.74
C SER A 174 -7.89 -1.33 27.48
N PHE A 175 -7.91 0.00 27.50
CA PHE A 175 -7.32 0.86 26.47
C PHE A 175 -5.86 1.23 26.73
N ASP A 176 -5.23 0.73 27.80
CA ASP A 176 -3.87 1.12 28.19
C ASP A 176 -2.83 0.86 27.09
N GLY A 177 -2.96 -0.27 26.36
CA GLY A 177 -2.07 -0.58 25.24
C GLY A 177 -2.15 0.42 24.09
N MET A 178 -3.35 0.94 23.79
CA MET A 178 -3.52 2.01 22.82
C MET A 178 -2.96 3.34 23.34
N TYR A 179 -3.17 3.63 24.63
CA TYR A 179 -2.68 4.86 25.25
C TYR A 179 -1.15 4.94 25.27
N GLU A 180 -0.46 3.84 25.55
CA GLU A 180 1.01 3.80 25.48
C GLU A 180 1.51 3.87 24.03
N ALA A 181 0.84 3.22 23.08
CA ALA A 181 1.20 3.32 21.67
C ALA A 181 1.14 4.77 21.14
N LEU A 182 0.14 5.56 21.56
CA LEU A 182 0.00 6.98 21.20
C LEU A 182 1.13 7.89 21.71
N LYS A 183 1.92 7.43 22.69
CA LYS A 183 3.09 8.19 23.19
C LYS A 183 4.37 7.88 22.42
N SER A 184 4.35 6.87 21.56
CA SER A 184 5.51 6.52 20.73
C SER A 184 5.73 7.59 19.65
N PRO A 185 6.96 7.78 19.15
CA PRO A 185 7.20 8.63 18.00
C PRO A 185 6.38 8.17 16.79
N ASN A 186 5.85 9.12 16.02
CA ASN A 186 5.16 8.82 14.78
C ASN A 186 6.11 8.13 13.80
N SER A 187 5.61 7.10 13.09
CA SER A 187 6.32 6.52 11.96
C SER A 187 6.14 7.40 10.71
N LEU A 188 6.98 7.22 9.69
CA LEU A 188 6.85 7.94 8.41
C LEU A 188 5.44 7.79 7.80
N VAL A 189 4.80 6.64 8.02
CA VAL A 189 3.44 6.36 7.54
C VAL A 189 2.41 7.32 8.17
N PHE A 190 2.68 7.87 9.35
CA PHE A 190 1.85 8.92 9.98
C PHE A 190 2.24 10.34 9.56
N GLU A 191 3.44 10.53 9.02
CA GLU A 191 3.96 11.84 8.57
C GLU A 191 3.52 12.18 7.14
N ILE A 192 3.22 11.16 6.32
CA ILE A 192 2.62 11.28 4.99
C ILE A 192 1.13 11.60 5.17
N GLN A 193 0.72 12.87 5.00
CA GLN A 193 -0.66 13.37 5.07
C GLN A 193 -0.94 14.50 4.08
#